data_AF-A0A484I687-F1
#
_entry.id   AF-A0A484I687-F1
#
_cell.length_a   1.000
_cell.length_b   1.000
_cell.length_c   1.000
_cell.angle_alpha   90.00
_cell.angle_beta   90.00
_cell.angle_gamma   90.00
#
_symmetry.space_group_name_H-M   'P 1'
#
loop_
_entity.id
_entity.type
_entity.pdbx_description
1 polymer ?
#
loop_
_entity_poly.entity_id
_entity_poly.type
_entity_poly.pdbx_seq_one_letter_code
_entity_poly.pdbx_strand_id
1 'polypeptide(L)'
;MTINSLNYKTIEDLVSEWKGVINKIGFQFHTPFGDNDRLRLPYGKIRNQVVDTLIQLQRKYPDFIMNTQRQLELMKGSWGGGVSNTPIDCPFWAILLLDHKGQTKHPCCIGSSDPNAIKPICEKCGIGCYSILVAQGFKNE
;
A
#
# COMPACT_ATOMS: atom_id res chain seq x y z
N MET A 1 1.08 3.50 -8.10
CA MET A 1 2.52 3.54 -7.83
C MET A 1 2.84 3.01 -6.44
N THR A 2 3.88 2.18 -6.33
CA THR A 2 4.49 1.79 -5.05
C THR A 2 5.61 2.76 -4.70
N ILE A 3 5.44 3.51 -3.62
CA ILE A 3 6.37 4.51 -3.10
C ILE A 3 7.43 3.81 -2.24
N ASN A 4 8.70 4.18 -2.46
CA ASN A 4 9.86 3.65 -1.76
C ASN A 4 10.89 4.77 -1.51
N SER A 5 11.99 4.40 -0.86
CA SER A 5 13.09 5.33 -0.52
C SER A 5 13.74 6.01 -1.74
N LEU A 6 13.62 5.45 -2.94
CA LEU A 6 14.24 5.96 -4.17
C LEU A 6 13.33 6.91 -4.94
N ASN A 7 12.02 6.70 -4.92
CA ASN A 7 11.06 7.41 -5.78
C ASN A 7 10.10 8.36 -5.06
N TYR A 8 10.12 8.45 -3.72
CA TYR A 8 9.14 9.26 -2.99
C TYR A 8 9.15 10.75 -3.35
N LYS A 9 10.26 11.26 -3.91
CA LYS A 9 10.38 12.67 -4.31
C LYS A 9 9.75 12.98 -5.67
N THR A 10 9.42 11.98 -6.47
CA THR A 10 8.92 12.16 -7.85
C THR A 10 7.39 12.09 -7.93
N ILE A 11 6.70 12.08 -6.79
CA ILE A 11 5.24 11.87 -6.72
C ILE A 11 4.50 13.01 -7.44
N GLU A 12 4.89 14.25 -7.21
CA GLU A 12 4.24 15.42 -7.82
C GLU A 12 4.44 15.44 -9.34
N ASP A 13 5.67 15.20 -9.79
CA ASP A 13 6.00 15.12 -11.22
C ASP A 13 5.19 14.02 -11.90
N LEU A 14 5.13 12.83 -11.29
CA LEU A 14 4.35 11.71 -11.81
C LEU A 14 2.85 12.02 -11.88
N VAL A 15 2.28 12.68 -10.87
CA VAL A 15 0.86 13.10 -10.94
C VAL A 15 0.65 14.12 -12.04
N SER A 16 1.56 15.09 -12.19
CA SER A 16 1.46 16.11 -13.23
C SER A 16 1.56 15.54 -14.64
N GLU A 17 2.47 14.59 -14.86
CA GLU A 17 2.72 13.98 -16.17
C GLU A 17 1.59 13.03 -16.60
N TRP A 18 1.08 12.22 -15.67
CA TRP A 18 0.14 11.15 -16.01
C TRP A 18 -1.33 11.57 -15.93
N LYS A 19 -1.64 12.72 -15.31
CA LYS A 19 -3.00 13.23 -15.25
C LYS A 19 -3.49 13.59 -16.66
N GLY A 20 -4.57 12.94 -17.09
CA GLY A 20 -5.14 13.09 -18.43
C GLY A 20 -4.60 12.08 -19.46
N VAL A 21 -3.57 11.30 -19.10
CA VAL A 21 -3.07 10.17 -19.90
C VAL A 21 -3.72 8.86 -19.43
N ILE A 22 -3.86 8.67 -18.12
CA ILE A 22 -4.53 7.51 -17.51
C ILE A 22 -5.78 7.94 -16.73
N ASN A 23 -6.71 7.01 -16.54
CA ASN A 23 -7.97 7.28 -15.84
C ASN A 23 -7.75 7.66 -14.38
N LYS A 24 -7.07 6.80 -13.61
CA LYS A 24 -6.81 7.02 -12.19
C LYS A 24 -5.48 6.40 -11.75
N ILE A 25 -4.98 6.86 -10.60
CA ILE A 25 -3.78 6.32 -9.96
C ILE A 25 -4.01 6.04 -8.47
N GLY A 26 -3.58 4.87 -8.02
CA GLY A 26 -3.49 4.52 -6.59
C GLY A 26 -2.05 4.55 -6.09
N PHE A 27 -1.84 4.92 -4.84
CA PHE A 27 -0.57 4.92 -4.14
C PHE A 27 -0.58 3.90 -3.00
N GLN A 28 0.60 3.34 -2.75
CA GLN A 28 0.92 2.48 -1.61
C GLN A 28 2.41 2.60 -1.31
N PHE A 29 2.87 2.24 -0.11
CA PHE A 29 4.30 2.13 0.16
C PHE A 29 4.82 0.72 -0.08
N HIS A 30 6.12 0.60 -0.28
CA HIS A 30 6.83 -0.67 -0.34
C HIS A 30 6.72 -1.44 0.98
N THR A 31 6.39 -2.72 0.91
CA THR A 31 6.37 -3.62 2.07
C THR A 31 7.64 -4.46 2.06
N PRO A 32 8.48 -4.37 3.11
CA PRO A 32 9.75 -5.08 3.14
C PRO A 32 9.56 -6.58 3.45
N PHE A 33 10.47 -7.40 2.91
CA PHE A 33 10.58 -8.84 3.18
C PHE A 33 11.78 -9.18 4.07
N GLY A 34 12.59 -8.18 4.42
CA GLY A 34 13.74 -8.32 5.31
C GLY A 34 14.02 -7.03 6.07
N ASP A 35 14.73 -7.12 7.19
CA ASP A 35 14.94 -5.98 8.09
C ASP A 35 15.78 -4.85 7.47
N ASN A 36 16.73 -5.22 6.60
CA ASN A 36 17.65 -4.31 5.92
C ASN A 36 17.20 -3.93 4.49
N ASP A 37 15.90 -4.00 4.22
CA ASP A 37 15.35 -3.63 2.91
C ASP A 37 15.53 -2.14 2.64
N ARG A 38 16.42 -1.82 1.69
CA ARG A 38 16.80 -0.44 1.32
C ARG A 38 15.66 0.34 0.68
N LEU A 39 14.65 -0.33 0.11
CA LEU A 39 13.50 0.32 -0.52
C LEU A 39 12.46 0.77 0.52
N ARG A 40 12.54 0.27 1.75
CA ARG A 40 11.62 0.65 2.81
C ARG A 40 11.73 2.14 3.11
N LEU A 41 10.61 2.84 3.02
CA LEU A 41 10.46 4.16 3.63
C LEU A 41 9.87 3.98 5.06
N PRO A 42 10.68 4.15 6.12
CA PRO A 42 10.24 3.89 7.48
C PRO A 42 9.14 4.88 7.92
N TYR A 43 8.32 4.46 8.89
CA TYR A 43 7.40 5.35 9.57
C TYR A 43 8.14 6.48 10.26
N GLY A 44 7.53 7.67 10.28
CA GLY A 44 8.11 8.86 10.87
C GLY A 44 7.98 10.07 9.95
N LYS A 45 8.81 11.09 10.23
CA LYS A 45 8.66 12.44 9.65
C LYS A 45 8.61 12.45 8.12
N ILE A 46 9.55 11.76 7.46
CA ILE A 46 9.63 11.76 5.99
C ILE A 46 8.39 11.12 5.37
N ARG A 47 8.01 9.92 5.83
CA ARG A 47 6.82 9.24 5.33
C ARG A 47 5.54 10.05 5.61
N ASN A 48 5.44 10.69 6.77
CA ASN A 48 4.29 11.54 7.09
C ASN A 48 4.18 12.73 6.14
N GLN A 49 5.31 13.39 5.83
CA GLN A 49 5.35 14.48 4.84
C GLN A 49 4.91 13.99 3.46
N VAL A 50 5.38 12.81 3.03
CA VAL A 50 4.94 12.21 1.77
C VAL A 50 3.44 11.97 1.75
N VAL A 51 2.87 11.44 2.84
CA VAL A 51 1.42 11.26 2.95
C VAL A 51 0.68 12.60 2.91
N ASP A 52 1.20 13.64 3.57
CA ASP A 52 0.61 14.97 3.53
C ASP A 52 0.59 15.55 2.10
N THR A 53 1.67 15.37 1.34
CA THR A 53 1.73 15.71 -0.09
C THR A 53 0.67 14.93 -0.88
N LEU A 54 0.54 13.63 -0.66
CA LEU A 54 -0.49 12.81 -1.33
C LEU A 54 -1.91 13.32 -1.01
N ILE A 55 -2.18 13.70 0.23
CA ILE A 55 -3.49 14.25 0.63
C ILE A 55 -3.75 15.58 -0.07
N GLN A 56 -2.74 16.46 -0.18
CA GLN A 56 -2.86 17.71 -0.92
C GLN A 56 -3.16 17.47 -2.40
N LEU A 57 -2.44 16.55 -3.04
CA LEU A 57 -2.67 16.16 -4.43
C LEU A 57 -4.05 15.53 -4.61
N GLN A 58 -4.51 14.70 -3.67
CA GLN A 58 -5.82 14.06 -3.73
C GLN A 58 -6.95 15.10 -3.64
N ARG A 59 -6.80 16.12 -2.79
CA ARG A 59 -7.75 17.25 -2.74
C ARG A 59 -7.76 18.07 -4.03
N LYS A 60 -6.60 18.23 -4.67
CA LYS A 60 -6.46 18.95 -5.94
C LYS A 60 -7.02 18.16 -7.12
N TYR A 61 -6.90 16.83 -7.09
CA TYR A 61 -7.27 15.92 -8.17
C TYR A 61 -8.07 14.71 -7.65
N PRO A 62 -9.27 14.93 -7.08
CA PRO A 62 -10.04 13.89 -6.38
C PRO A 62 -10.52 12.77 -7.30
N ASP A 63 -10.78 13.06 -8.58
CA ASP A 63 -11.21 12.05 -9.54
C ASP A 63 -10.06 11.19 -10.09
N PHE A 64 -8.83 11.68 -9.96
CA PHE A 64 -7.63 11.05 -10.50
C PHE A 64 -6.91 10.18 -9.46
N ILE A 65 -6.73 10.68 -8.23
CA ILE A 65 -6.09 9.89 -7.16
C ILE A 65 -7.14 9.02 -6.48
N MET A 66 -7.01 7.70 -6.64
CA MET A 66 -7.99 6.72 -6.17
C MET A 66 -8.08 6.60 -4.65
N ASN A 67 -6.97 6.83 -3.95
CA ASN A 67 -6.96 6.70 -2.49
C ASN A 67 -7.89 7.73 -1.86
N THR A 68 -8.73 7.32 -0.93
CA THR A 68 -9.47 8.28 -0.10
C THR A 68 -8.51 8.95 0.90
N GLN A 69 -8.85 10.15 1.38
CA GLN A 69 -8.04 10.82 2.40
C GLN A 69 -7.81 9.93 3.63
N ARG A 70 -8.85 9.23 4.11
CA ARG A 70 -8.73 8.29 5.23
C ARG A 70 -7.76 7.15 4.94
N GLN A 71 -7.77 6.60 3.71
CA GLN A 71 -6.81 5.57 3.31
C GLN A 71 -5.38 6.09 3.30
N LEU A 72 -5.16 7.32 2.83
CA LEU A 72 -3.85 7.97 2.85
C LEU A 72 -3.37 8.20 4.29
N GLU A 73 -4.23 8.70 5.17
CA GLU A 73 -3.91 8.93 6.58
C GLU A 73 -3.45 7.65 7.30
N LEU A 74 -4.10 6.51 7.03
CA LEU A 74 -3.69 5.21 7.56
C LEU A 74 -2.25 4.84 7.18
N MET A 75 -1.74 5.33 6.03
CA MET A 75 -0.37 5.05 5.61
C MET A 75 0.69 5.71 6.48
N LYS A 76 0.33 6.63 7.40
CA LYS A 76 1.26 7.18 8.40
C LYS A 76 1.57 6.20 9.53
N GLY A 77 0.67 5.25 9.79
CA GLY A 77 0.73 4.33 10.93
C GLY A 77 1.09 2.89 10.55
N SER A 78 1.56 2.15 11.55
CA SER A 78 1.67 0.69 11.51
C SER A 78 0.32 0.05 11.81
N TRP A 79 0.11 -1.18 11.36
CA TRP A 79 -1.11 -1.98 11.64
C TRP A 79 -1.18 -2.55 13.07
N GLY A 80 -0.34 -2.05 13.99
CA GLY A 80 -0.29 -2.55 15.36
C GLY A 80 0.41 -3.92 15.50
N GLY A 81 0.64 -4.30 16.75
CA GLY A 81 1.46 -5.45 17.16
C GLY A 81 0.84 -6.82 16.86
N GLY A 82 1.72 -7.83 16.83
CA GLY A 82 1.44 -9.25 16.65
C GLY A 82 2.60 -9.92 15.91
N VAL A 83 2.99 -11.14 16.32
CA VAL A 83 4.16 -11.91 15.84
C VAL A 83 4.43 -11.70 14.34
N SER A 84 5.44 -10.87 13.98
CA SER A 84 6.09 -10.69 12.67
C SER A 84 5.18 -10.54 11.43
N ASN A 85 4.35 -11.56 11.15
CA ASN A 85 3.52 -11.76 9.98
C ASN A 85 2.00 -11.58 10.23
N THR A 86 1.54 -11.33 11.47
CA THR A 86 0.09 -11.18 11.76
C THR A 86 -0.18 -9.94 12.61
N PRO A 87 -0.49 -8.79 12.01
CA PRO A 87 -0.78 -7.55 12.75
C PRO A 87 -2.27 -7.47 13.14
N ILE A 88 -2.58 -6.77 14.23
CA ILE A 88 -3.95 -6.64 14.77
C ILE A 88 -4.92 -5.98 13.78
N ASP A 89 -4.51 -4.89 13.12
CA ASP A 89 -5.44 -4.04 12.36
C ASP A 89 -5.53 -4.40 10.86
N CYS A 90 -4.83 -5.45 10.39
CA CYS A 90 -4.88 -5.81 8.98
C CYS A 90 -6.15 -6.60 8.64
N PRO A 91 -6.99 -6.12 7.70
CA PRO A 91 -8.23 -6.80 7.32
C PRO A 91 -8.00 -7.97 6.36
N PHE A 92 -6.86 -8.67 6.45
CA PHE A 92 -6.55 -9.78 5.53
C PHE A 92 -7.58 -10.92 5.62
N TRP A 93 -8.25 -11.05 6.77
CA TRP A 93 -9.34 -12.00 7.02
C TRP A 93 -10.54 -11.81 6.09
N ALA A 94 -10.72 -10.62 5.51
CA ALA A 94 -11.85 -10.32 4.64
C ALA A 94 -11.68 -10.86 3.21
N ILE A 95 -10.52 -11.43 2.87
CA ILE A 95 -10.14 -11.72 1.48
C ILE A 95 -9.48 -13.09 1.39
N LEU A 96 -10.01 -13.94 0.51
CA LEU A 96 -9.38 -15.22 0.18
C LEU A 96 -8.25 -15.01 -0.83
N LEU A 97 -7.07 -15.54 -0.51
CA LEU A 97 -5.84 -15.30 -1.26
C LEU A 97 -5.27 -16.61 -1.72
N LEU A 98 -5.33 -16.87 -3.02
CA LEU A 98 -4.90 -18.13 -3.61
C LEU A 98 -3.68 -17.90 -4.52
N ASP A 99 -2.80 -18.89 -4.59
CA ASP A 99 -1.81 -18.99 -5.65
C ASP A 99 -2.39 -19.62 -6.93
N HIS A 100 -1.57 -19.80 -7.96
CA HIS A 100 -1.98 -20.39 -9.24
C HIS A 100 -2.42 -21.87 -9.15
N LYS A 101 -2.19 -22.54 -8.01
CA LYS A 101 -2.61 -23.92 -7.73
C LYS A 101 -3.84 -23.97 -6.83
N GLY A 102 -4.43 -22.82 -6.49
CA GLY A 102 -5.56 -22.74 -5.56
C GLY A 102 -5.17 -22.92 -4.09
N GLN A 103 -3.89 -22.81 -3.73
CA GLN A 103 -3.44 -22.91 -2.34
C GLN A 103 -3.45 -21.55 -1.65
N THR A 104 -3.86 -21.53 -0.38
CA THR A 104 -3.95 -20.29 0.39
C THR A 104 -2.58 -19.67 0.62
N LYS A 105 -2.44 -18.38 0.32
CA LYS A 105 -1.25 -17.59 0.59
C LYS A 105 -1.30 -16.98 1.99
N HIS A 106 -0.17 -17.02 2.69
CA HIS A 106 -0.02 -16.42 4.01
C HIS A 106 1.16 -15.41 4.06
N PRO A 107 1.07 -14.30 4.82
CA PRO A 107 -0.12 -13.83 5.55
C PRO A 107 -1.11 -13.04 4.67
N CYS A 108 -0.70 -12.58 3.47
CA CYS A 108 -1.53 -11.72 2.63
C CYS A 108 -1.22 -11.86 1.12
N CYS A 109 -1.71 -10.92 0.29
CA CYS A 109 -1.67 -10.96 -1.18
C CYS A 109 -0.27 -11.12 -1.75
N ILE A 110 0.71 -10.52 -1.08
CA ILE A 110 2.13 -10.56 -1.43
C ILE A 110 2.90 -11.67 -0.71
N GLY A 111 2.23 -12.46 0.14
CA GLY A 111 2.82 -13.62 0.80
C GLY A 111 2.98 -14.83 -0.12
N SER A 112 3.14 -16.01 0.47
CA SER A 112 3.32 -17.28 -0.24
C SER A 112 2.46 -18.38 0.37
N SER A 113 2.09 -19.37 -0.43
CA SER A 113 1.51 -20.64 0.02
C SER A 113 2.58 -21.59 0.58
N ASP A 114 3.85 -21.41 0.17
CA ASP A 114 4.98 -22.17 0.71
C ASP A 114 5.33 -21.70 2.13
N PRO A 115 5.27 -22.57 3.15
CA PRO A 115 5.58 -22.22 4.53
C PRO A 115 7.03 -21.77 4.75
N ASN A 116 7.96 -22.20 3.89
CA ASN A 116 9.40 -21.90 3.98
C ASN A 116 9.82 -20.65 3.21
N ALA A 117 8.92 -20.07 2.41
CA ALA A 117 9.22 -18.86 1.68
C ALA A 117 9.36 -17.65 2.61
N ILE A 118 10.14 -16.66 2.16
CA ILE A 118 10.28 -15.38 2.87
C ILE A 118 8.91 -14.67 2.87
N LYS A 119 8.53 -14.15 4.04
CA LYS A 119 7.23 -13.49 4.26
C LYS A 119 7.40 -11.98 4.40
N PRO A 120 6.38 -11.19 4.02
CA PRO A 120 6.39 -9.75 4.23
C PRO A 120 6.38 -9.43 5.74
N ILE A 121 7.10 -8.39 6.14
CA ILE A 121 7.12 -7.93 7.53
C ILE A 121 5.91 -7.02 7.77
N CYS A 122 4.87 -7.57 8.40
CA CYS A 122 3.57 -6.91 8.53
C CYS A 122 3.60 -5.64 9.38
N GLU A 123 4.41 -5.61 10.43
CA GLU A 123 4.62 -4.40 11.28
C GLU A 123 5.21 -3.22 10.50
N LYS A 124 5.85 -3.50 9.36
CA LYS A 124 6.52 -2.55 8.48
C LYS A 124 5.78 -2.32 7.16
N CYS A 125 4.56 -2.86 7.04
CA CYS A 125 3.80 -2.91 5.80
C CYS A 125 3.53 -1.52 5.22
N GLY A 126 3.69 -1.38 3.91
CA GLY A 126 3.46 -0.14 3.21
C GLY A 126 2.00 0.18 2.90
N ILE A 127 1.07 -0.70 3.31
CA ILE A 127 -0.38 -0.61 3.06
C ILE A 127 -0.70 -0.56 1.55
N GLY A 128 -1.15 -1.66 0.96
CA GLY A 128 -1.90 -1.57 -0.31
C GLY A 128 -2.01 -2.84 -1.17
N CYS A 129 -3.26 -3.24 -1.43
CA CYS A 129 -3.73 -3.88 -2.67
C CYS A 129 -5.29 -3.85 -2.70
N TYR A 130 -5.96 -4.02 -1.55
CA TYR A 130 -7.41 -4.29 -1.52
C TYR A 130 -8.34 -3.14 -1.15
N SER A 131 -7.94 -2.27 -0.23
CA SER A 131 -8.82 -1.18 0.20
C SER A 131 -9.17 -0.24 -0.95
N ILE A 132 -8.26 -0.05 -1.91
CA ILE A 132 -8.47 0.81 -3.08
C ILE A 132 -9.40 0.11 -4.09
N LEU A 133 -9.12 -1.15 -4.45
CA LEU A 133 -9.92 -1.91 -5.42
C LEU A 133 -11.34 -2.18 -4.92
N VAL A 134 -11.51 -2.54 -3.65
CA VAL A 134 -12.83 -2.77 -3.04
C VAL A 134 -13.58 -1.45 -2.84
N ALA A 135 -12.92 -0.36 -2.44
CA ALA A 135 -13.61 0.91 -2.18
C ALA A 135 -13.87 1.77 -3.43
N GLN A 136 -13.19 1.50 -4.55
CA GLN A 136 -13.23 2.37 -5.74
C GLN A 136 -13.29 1.64 -7.08
N GLY A 137 -13.04 0.33 -7.12
CA GLY A 137 -12.95 -0.47 -8.35
C GLY A 137 -14.28 -0.97 -8.88
N PHE A 138 -15.31 -1.07 -8.02
CA PHE A 138 -16.68 -1.33 -8.45
C PHE A 138 -17.44 0.00 -8.54
N LYS A 139 -17.31 0.70 -9.67
CA LYS A 139 -18.44 1.47 -10.16
C LYS A 139 -19.36 0.46 -10.83
N ASN A 140 -20.46 0.09 -10.17
CA ASN A 140 -21.67 -0.19 -10.95
C ASN A 140 -22.00 1.13 -11.64
N GLU A 141 -22.11 1.08 -12.96
CA GLU A 141 -22.86 2.11 -13.70
C GLU A 141 -24.25 2.29 -13.10
#